data_AF-A0A0M4G1J2-F1
#
_entry.id   AF-A0A0M4G1J2-F1
#
_cell.length_a   1.000
_cell.length_b   1.000
_cell.length_c   1.000
_cell.angle_alpha   90.00
_cell.angle_beta   90.00
_cell.angle_gamma   90.00
#
_symmetry.space_group_name_H-M   'P 1'
#
loop_
_entity.id
_entity.type
_entity.pdbx_description
1 polymer ?
#
loop_
_entity_poly.entity_id
_entity_poly.type
_entity_poly.pdbx_seq_one_letter_code
_entity_poly.pdbx_strand_id
1 'polypeptide(L)' 'MKNVAQDKTWVSFLHANHPYTLLHWSIGGTESIQKDVWLLQDEMTFEAREFPSLDEALSWVNEHLKEITDIL' A
#
# COMPACT_ATOMS: atom_id res chain seq x y z
N MET A 1 15.39 -20.20 -4.55
CA MET A 1 15.79 -19.17 -3.56
C MET A 1 14.58 -18.29 -3.31
N LYS A 2 14.18 -18.10 -2.05
CA LYS A 2 12.96 -17.36 -1.68
C LYS A 2 13.26 -15.86 -1.77
N ASN A 3 12.54 -15.12 -2.61
CA ASN A 3 12.59 -13.66 -2.65
C ASN A 3 12.15 -13.14 -1.26
N VAL A 4 13.11 -12.72 -0.44
CA VAL A 4 12.82 -12.13 0.87
C VAL A 4 12.62 -10.64 0.60
N ALA A 5 11.38 -10.16 0.70
CA ALA A 5 11.10 -8.73 0.71
C ALA A 5 12.00 -8.07 1.78
N GLN A 6 12.78 -7.07 1.37
CA GLN A 6 13.84 -6.52 2.23
C GLN A 6 13.26 -5.60 3.29
N ASP A 7 12.25 -4.81 2.93
CA ASP A 7 11.51 -3.96 3.85
C ASP A 7 10.01 -4.12 3.59
N LYS A 8 9.23 -4.22 4.68
CA LYS A 8 7.76 -4.23 4.64
C LYS A 8 7.24 -3.17 5.59
N THR A 9 6.54 -2.18 5.05
CA THR A 9 5.83 -1.16 5.84
C THR A 9 4.34 -1.34 5.63
N TRP A 10 3.55 -1.31 6.70
CA TRP A 10 2.10 -1.52 6.66
C TRP A 10 1.49 -0.39 7.48
N VAL A 11 0.48 0.27 6.93
CA VAL A 11 -0.28 1.32 7.61
C VAL A 11 -1.74 0.98 7.47
N SER A 12 -2.45 0.90 8.58
CA SER A 12 -3.90 0.68 8.60
C SER A 12 -4.59 1.98 8.96
N PHE A 13 -5.66 2.31 8.24
CA PHE A 13 -6.41 3.54 8.45
C PHE A 13 -7.90 3.32 8.24
N LEU A 14 -8.70 4.24 8.76
CA LEU A 14 -10.14 4.25 8.57
C LEU A 14 -10.53 5.37 7.62
N HIS A 15 -11.42 5.04 6.69
CA HIS A 15 -12.14 6.03 5.90
C HIS A 15 -13.64 5.79 6.10
N ALA A 16 -14.36 6.74 6.70
CA ALA A 16 -15.79 6.61 7.00
C ALA A 16 -16.16 5.34 7.81
N ASN A 17 -15.33 4.96 8.80
CA ASN A 17 -15.41 3.69 9.57
C ASN A 17 -15.20 2.42 8.74
N HIS A 18 -14.76 2.56 7.49
CA HIS A 18 -14.39 1.46 6.61
C HIS A 18 -12.87 1.22 6.68
N PRO A 19 -12.42 0.00 7.01
CA PRO A 19 -11.00 -0.31 7.20
C PRO A 19 -10.24 -0.49 5.88
N TYR A 20 -9.08 0.15 5.80
CA TYR A 20 -8.12 0.02 4.71
C TYR A 20 -6.71 -0.28 5.23
N THR A 21 -5.92 -0.96 4.41
CA THR A 21 -4.49 -1.17 4.64
C THR A 21 -3.69 -0.71 3.43
N LEU A 22 -2.64 0.09 3.68
CA LEU A 22 -1.60 0.40 2.71
C LEU A 22 -0.34 -0.39 3.04
N LEU A 23 0.08 -1.25 2.13
CA LEU A 23 1.23 -2.13 2.28
C LEU A 23 2.32 -1.76 1.26
N HIS A 24 3.51 -1.50 1.76
CA HIS A 24 4.73 -1.33 0.99
C HIS A 24 5.62 -2.55 1.14
N TRP A 25 6.14 -3.08 0.04
CA TRP A 25 7.31 -3.96 0.11
C TRP A 25 8.32 -3.67 -1.00
N SER A 26 9.60 -3.78 -0.65
CA SER A 26 10.69 -3.71 -1.61
C SER A 26 11.19 -5.11 -1.94
N ILE A 27 11.16 -5.47 -3.22
CA ILE A 27 11.71 -6.74 -3.70
C ILE A 27 13.18 -6.51 -4.07
N GLY A 28 14.09 -6.97 -3.22
CA GLY A 28 15.51 -7.06 -3.53
C GLY A 28 15.83 -8.38 -4.25
N GLY A 29 16.01 -8.33 -5.56
CA GLY A 29 16.46 -9.45 -6.38
C GLY A 29 18.00 -9.51 -6.52
N THR A 30 18.52 -10.62 -7.04
CA THR A 30 19.94 -10.76 -7.44
C THR A 30 20.32 -9.81 -8.57
N GLU A 31 19.34 -9.35 -9.34
CA GLU A 31 19.48 -8.22 -10.25
C GLU A 31 19.19 -6.95 -9.44
N SER A 32 20.07 -5.97 -9.55
CA SER A 32 20.07 -4.68 -8.84
C SER A 32 18.87 -3.75 -9.14
N ILE A 33 17.71 -4.31 -9.49
CA ILE A 33 16.46 -3.61 -9.70
C ILE A 33 15.66 -3.73 -8.40
N GLN A 34 15.76 -2.69 -7.59
CA GLN A 34 14.86 -2.49 -6.46
C GLN A 34 13.48 -2.19 -7.03
N LYS A 35 12.53 -3.13 -6.88
CA LYS A 35 11.13 -2.90 -7.25
C LYS A 35 10.35 -2.63 -5.98
N ASP A 36 9.90 -1.38 -5.85
CA ASP A 36 8.99 -0.95 -4.79
C ASP A 36 7.56 -1.18 -5.25
N VAL A 37 6.76 -1.83 -4.40
CA VAL A 37 5.35 -2.10 -4.67
C VAL A 37 4.53 -1.55 -3.52
N TRP A 38 3.49 -0.80 -3.86
CA TRP A 38 2.52 -0.25 -2.93
C TRP A 38 1.16 -0.88 -3.20
N LEU A 39 0.51 -1.43 -2.18
CA LEU A 39 -0.76 -2.12 -2.28
C LEU A 39 -1.76 -1.48 -1.33
N LEU A 40 -2.83 -0.92 -1.86
CA LEU A 40 -3.98 -0.50 -1.06
C LEU A 40 -5.02 -1.62 -1.06
N GLN A 41 -5.42 -2.08 0.11
CA GLN A 41 -6.43 -3.11 0.29
C GLN A 41 -7.63 -2.58 1.06
N ASP A 42 -8.81 -2.85 0.54
CA ASP A 42 -10.08 -2.75 1.28
C ASP A 42 -10.28 -4.04 2.10
N GLU A 43 -10.33 -3.94 3.42
CA GLU A 43 -10.39 -5.11 4.30
C GLU A 43 -11.80 -5.72 4.39
N MET A 44 -12.84 -5.01 3.93
CA MET A 44 -14.21 -5.52 3.90
C MET A 44 -14.50 -6.30 2.62
N THR A 45 -13.90 -5.89 1.50
CA THR A 45 -14.11 -6.51 0.18
C THR A 45 -12.94 -7.38 -0.29
N PHE A 46 -11.77 -7.27 0.36
CA PHE A 46 -10.50 -7.88 -0.05
C PHE A 46 -10.03 -7.43 -1.45
N GLU A 47 -10.57 -6.33 -1.97
CA GLU A 47 -10.08 -5.73 -3.20
C GLU A 47 -8.74 -5.02 -2.95
N ALA A 48 -7.76 -5.30 -3.81
CA ALA A 48 -6.43 -4.74 -3.70
C ALA A 48 -6.03 -4.00 -4.98
N ARG A 49 -5.36 -2.87 -4.81
CA ARG A 49 -4.87 -2.01 -5.89
C ARG A 49 -3.37 -1.79 -5.74
N GLU A 50 -2.64 -2.09 -6.80
CA GLU A 50 -1.19 -1.87 -6.87
C GLU A 50 -0.86 -0.49 -7.42
N PHE A 51 0.17 0.13 -6.83
CA PHE A 51 0.76 1.39 -7.27
C PHE A 51 2.28 1.24 -7.41
N PRO A 52 2.89 1.91 -8.41
CA PRO A 52 4.33 1.89 -8.64
C PRO A 52 5.10 2.83 -7.69
N SER A 53 4.42 3.76 -7.00
CA SER A 53 5.03 4.69 -6.06
C SER A 53 4.07 5.08 -4.92
N LEU A 54 4.62 5.55 -3.79
CA LEU A 54 3.83 6.07 -2.67
C LEU A 54 2.99 7.28 -3.09
N ASP A 55 3.56 8.18 -3.88
CA ASP A 55 2.87 9.41 -4.30
C ASP A 55 1.62 9.10 -5.12
N GLU A 56 1.66 8.07 -5.96
CA GLU A 56 0.50 7.59 -6.72
C GLU A 56 -0.56 6.95 -5.81
N ALA A 57 -0.14 6.15 -4.84
CA ALA A 57 -1.05 5.57 -3.86
C ALA A 57 -1.75 6.67 -3.04
N LEU A 58 -1.00 7.65 -2.54
CA LEU A 58 -1.54 8.78 -1.77
C LEU A 58 -2.45 9.67 -2.62
N SER A 59 -2.09 9.93 -3.88
CA SER A 59 -2.93 10.71 -4.79
C SER A 59 -4.27 10.01 -5.02
N TRP A 60 -4.24 8.70 -5.27
CA TRP A 60 -5.47 7.92 -5.43
C TRP A 60 -6.34 7.96 -4.16
N VAL A 61 -5.73 7.75 -2.99
CA VAL A 61 -6.42 7.81 -1.70
C VAL A 61 -7.06 9.19 -1.50
N ASN A 62 -6.34 10.28 -1.76
CA ASN A 62 -6.88 11.64 -1.63
C ASN A 62 -8.04 11.93 -2.61
N GLU A 63 -7.98 11.38 -3.82
CA GLU A 63 -9.02 11.57 -4.84
C GLU A 63 -10.27 10.75 -4.57
N HIS A 64 -10.12 9.52 -4.07
CA HIS A 64 -11.18 8.51 -3.98
C HIS A 64 -11.71 8.30 -2.56
N LEU A 65 -10.86 8.47 -1.55
CA LEU A 65 -11.18 8.36 -0.12
C LEU A 65 -11.17 9.75 0.53
N LYS A 66 -11.98 10.67 -0.03
CA LYS A 66 -12.11 12.04 0.48
C LYS A 66 -12.67 11.98 1.90
N GLU A 67 -12.01 12.61 2.87
CA GLU A 67 -12.25 12.47 4.33
C GLU A 67 -11.54 11.25 4.95
N ILE A 68 -10.22 11.13 4.75
CA ILE A 68 -9.38 10.27 5.59
C ILE A 68 -9.52 10.79 7.02
N THR A 69 -10.12 9.97 7.89
CA THR A 69 -10.51 10.45 9.22
C THR A 69 -9.36 10.33 10.21
N ASP A 70 -8.44 9.37 10.01
CA ASP A 70 -7.19 9.23 10.75
C ASP A 70 -6.23 8.27 10.01
N ILE A 71 -4.96 8.65 9.85
CA ILE A 71 -3.86 7.71 9.52
C ILE A 71 -3.06 7.53 10.81
N LEU A 72 -3.12 6.33 11.42
CA LEU A 72 -2.40 5.99 12.66
C LEU A 72 -1.02 5.39 12.38
#